data_AF-A0A514MEA5-F1
#
_entry.id   AF-A0A514MEA5-F1
#
_cell.length_a   1.000
_cell.length_b   1.000
_cell.length_c   1.000
_cell.angle_alpha   90.00
_cell.angle_beta   90.00
_cell.angle_gamma   90.00
#
_symmetry.space_group_name_H-M   'P 1'
#
loop_
_entity.id
_entity.type
_entity.pdbx_description
1 polymer ?
#
loop_
_entity_poly.entity_id
_entity_poly.type
_entity_poly.pdbx_seq_one_letter_code
_entity_poly.pdbx_strand_id
1 'polypeptide(L)' 'LVTHGFFPAVLSNLLFMVAISYYHYLNFLGYDVLPFLDRTTFFLYPIGLVIILSPLMILMGFNPSRYFLSLYFR' A
#
# COMPACT_ATOMS: atom_id res chain seq x y z
N LEU A 1 24.15 -11.19 -3.09
CA LEU A 1 23.79 -10.52 -4.36
C LEU A 1 22.29 -10.20 -4.50
N VAL A 2 21.36 -11.06 -4.05
CA VAL A 2 19.90 -10.80 -4.16
C VAL A 2 19.39 -9.79 -3.12
N THR A 3 20.10 -9.56 -2.02
CA THR A 3 19.69 -8.70 -0.89
C THR A 3 19.62 -7.20 -1.17
N HIS A 4 20.17 -6.75 -2.32
CA HIS A 4 20.15 -5.36 -2.77
C HIS A 4 19.64 -5.21 -4.22
N GLY A 5 19.01 -6.27 -4.77
CA GLY A 5 18.51 -6.23 -6.12
C GLY A 5 17.34 -5.25 -6.28
N PHE A 6 17.22 -4.64 -7.45
CA PHE A 6 16.04 -3.86 -7.84
C PHE A 6 14.76 -4.73 -7.81
N PHE A 7 14.89 -6.01 -8.17
CA PHE A 7 13.77 -6.97 -8.22
C PHE A 7 13.00 -7.15 -6.90
N PRO A 8 13.65 -7.43 -5.73
CA PRO A 8 12.93 -7.50 -4.46
C PRO A 8 12.35 -6.15 -4.02
N ALA A 9 12.90 -5.01 -4.44
CA ALA A 9 12.30 -3.70 -4.18
C ALA A 9 10.99 -3.53 -4.96
N VAL A 10 10.99 -3.85 -6.27
CA VAL A 10 9.78 -3.83 -7.11
C VAL A 10 8.71 -4.76 -6.53
N LEU A 11 9.06 -6.01 -6.23
CA LEU A 11 8.12 -6.98 -5.68
C LEU A 11 7.54 -6.52 -4.34
N SER A 12 8.38 -5.99 -3.45
CA SER A 12 7.93 -5.45 -2.17
C SER A 12 6.95 -4.28 -2.36
N ASN A 13 7.26 -3.31 -3.22
CA ASN A 13 6.36 -2.20 -3.49
C ASN A 13 5.03 -2.65 -4.11
N LEU A 14 5.04 -3.60 -5.05
CA LEU A 14 3.81 -4.11 -5.66
C LEU A 14 2.93 -4.83 -4.63
N LEU A 15 3.52 -5.67 -3.77
CA LEU A 15 2.79 -6.34 -2.69
C LEU A 15 2.19 -5.34 -1.71
N PHE A 16 2.96 -4.32 -1.31
CA PHE A 16 2.46 -3.25 -0.42
C PHE A 16 1.36 -2.42 -1.07
N MET A 17 1.51 -2.08 -2.35
CA MET A 17 0.49 -1.35 -3.11
C MET A 17 -0.83 -2.12 -3.12
N VAL A 18 -0.80 -3.42 -3.43
CA VAL A 18 -2.00 -4.29 -3.45
C VAL A 18 -2.58 -4.44 -2.04
N ALA A 19 -1.75 -4.72 -1.04
CA ALA A 19 -2.21 -4.94 0.33
C ALA A 19 -2.89 -3.70 0.92
N ILE A 20 -2.29 -2.52 0.78
CA ILE A 20 -2.87 -1.27 1.28
C ILE A 20 -4.15 -0.94 0.53
N SER A 21 -4.17 -1.12 -0.80
CA SER A 21 -5.37 -0.88 -1.61
C SER A 21 -6.52 -1.80 -1.19
N TYR A 22 -6.22 -3.09 -0.96
CA TYR A 22 -7.18 -4.08 -0.52
C TYR A 22 -7.74 -3.77 0.87
N TYR A 23 -6.88 -3.36 1.81
CA TYR A 23 -7.30 -2.93 3.15
C TYR A 23 -8.29 -1.73 3.10
N HIS A 24 -8.00 -0.72 2.27
CA HIS A 24 -8.89 0.42 2.12
C HIS A 24 -10.19 0.06 1.40
N TYR A 25 -10.14 -0.83 0.42
CA TYR A 25 -11.33 -1.33 -0.25
C TYR A 25 -12.26 -2.11 0.70
N LEU A 26 -11.71 -2.98 1.55
CA LEU A 26 -12.48 -3.69 2.56
C LEU A 26 -13.12 -2.76 3.60
N ASN A 27 -12.39 -1.73 4.05
CA ASN A 27 -12.95 -0.70 4.92
C ASN A 27 -14.10 0.04 4.23
N PHE A 28 -13.90 0.47 2.98
CA PHE A 28 -14.97 1.09 2.19
C PHE A 28 -16.21 0.21 2.12
N LEU A 29 -16.06 -1.08 1.78
CA LEU A 29 -17.18 -2.02 1.70
C LEU A 29 -17.90 -2.17 3.05
N GLY A 30 -17.15 -2.20 4.14
CA GLY A 30 -17.70 -2.24 5.49
C GLY A 30 -18.48 -0.99 5.87
N TYR A 31 -18.06 0.18 5.40
CA TYR A 31 -18.79 1.44 5.63
C TYR A 31 -19.96 1.65 4.66
N ASP A 32 -19.88 1.13 3.44
CA ASP A 32 -20.91 1.28 2.39
C ASP A 32 -22.25 0.64 2.77
N VAL A 33 -22.21 -0.41 3.61
CA VAL A 33 -23.42 -1.08 4.11
C VAL A 33 -24.10 -0.35 5.28
N LEU A 34 -23.50 0.71 5.82
CA LEU A 34 -24.06 1.46 6.94
C LEU A 34 -25.06 2.53 6.43
N PRO A 35 -26.37 2.41 6.75
CA PRO A 35 -27.42 3.23 6.15
C PRO A 35 -27.44 4.69 6.63
N PHE A 36 -26.61 5.05 7.60
CA PHE A 36 -26.51 6.40 8.15
C PHE A 36 -25.33 7.20 7.59
N LEU A 37 -24.46 6.58 6.78
CA LEU A 37 -23.25 7.20 6.27
C LEU A 37 -23.41 7.53 4.80
N ASP A 38 -23.56 8.81 4.50
CA ASP A 38 -23.57 9.30 3.12
C ASP A 38 -22.14 9.50 2.59
N ARG A 39 -21.93 9.26 1.28
CA ARG A 39 -20.64 9.48 0.57
C ARG A 39 -19.45 8.71 1.13
N THR A 40 -19.61 7.40 1.31
CA THR A 40 -18.54 6.44 1.66
C THR A 40 -17.41 6.38 0.63
N THR A 41 -17.60 6.89 -0.59
CA THR A 41 -16.56 6.96 -1.64
C THR A 41 -15.30 7.72 -1.22
N PHE A 42 -15.39 8.59 -0.20
CA PHE A 42 -14.22 9.23 0.39
C PHE A 42 -13.17 8.24 0.92
N PHE A 43 -13.60 7.06 1.37
CA PHE A 43 -12.69 6.02 1.86
C PHE A 43 -11.84 5.36 0.76
N LEU A 44 -12.14 5.57 -0.53
CA LEU A 44 -11.32 5.08 -1.65
C LEU A 44 -10.17 6.02 -2.04
N TYR A 45 -10.17 7.29 -1.62
CA TYR A 45 -9.10 8.25 -1.98
C TYR A 45 -7.69 7.78 -1.62
N PRO A 46 -7.45 7.08 -0.48
CA PRO A 46 -6.15 6.51 -0.17
C PRO A 46 -5.61 5.54 -1.22
N ILE A 47 -6.49 4.85 -1.97
CA ILE A 47 -6.07 3.96 -3.06
C ILE A 47 -5.43 4.78 -4.19
N GLY A 48 -6.02 5.92 -4.55
CA GLY A 48 -5.45 6.84 -5.54
C GLY A 48 -4.07 7.35 -5.12
N LEU A 49 -3.91 7.71 -3.84
CA LEU A 49 -2.62 8.11 -3.28
C LEU A 49 -1.59 6.98 -3.38
N VAL A 50 -1.97 5.74 -3.05
CA VAL A 50 -1.09 4.57 -3.12
C VAL A 50 -0.65 4.26 -4.55
N ILE A 51 -1.54 4.43 -5.54
CA ILE A 51 -1.22 4.24 -6.97
C ILE A 51 -0.22 5.30 -7.46
N ILE A 52 -0.27 6.52 -6.94
CA ILE A 52 0.67 7.60 -7.30
C ILE A 52 2.01 7.41 -6.58
N LEU A 53 1.98 7.03 -5.29
CA LEU A 53 3.20 6.85 -4.51
C LEU A 53 4.00 5.59 -4.89
N SER A 54 3.34 4.51 -5.28
CA SER A 54 4.02 3.24 -5.59
C SER A 54 5.07 3.34 -6.73
N PRO A 55 4.83 3.99 -7.89
CA PRO A 55 5.86 4.15 -8.90
C PRO A 55 6.99 5.06 -8.42
N LEU A 56 6.70 6.09 -7.62
CA LEU A 56 7.74 6.96 -7.04
C LEU A 56 8.65 6.17 -6.11
N MET A 57 8.10 5.32 -5.25
CA MET A 57 8.88 4.45 -4.34
C MET A 57 9.74 3.44 -5.10
N ILE A 58 9.21 2.89 -6.20
CA ILE A 58 9.97 1.98 -7.09
C ILE A 58 11.13 2.72 -7.75
N LEU A 59 10.90 3.92 -8.28
CA LEU A 59 11.94 4.75 -8.91
C LEU A 59 13.03 5.16 -7.92
N MET A 60 12.66 5.43 -6.67
CA MET A 60 13.60 5.71 -5.58
C MET A 60 14.34 4.47 -5.07
N GLY A 61 13.96 3.26 -5.51
CA GLY A 61 14.55 2.00 -5.05
C GLY A 61 14.21 1.65 -3.60
N PHE A 62 13.16 2.25 -3.04
CA PHE A 62 12.75 1.99 -1.66
C PHE A 62 12.19 0.58 -1.50
N ASN A 63 12.51 -0.11 -0.41
CA ASN A 63 11.99 -1.45 -0.11
C ASN A 63 11.21 -1.43 1.22
N PRO A 64 9.87 -1.34 1.19
CA PRO A 64 9.07 -1.24 2.40
C PRO A 64 9.21 -2.47 3.30
N SER A 65 9.25 -3.69 2.74
CA SER A 65 9.42 -4.91 3.53
C SER A 65 10.71 -4.87 4.37
N ARG A 66 11.83 -4.45 3.77
CA ARG A 66 13.11 -4.32 4.48
C ARG A 66 13.04 -3.23 5.56
N TYR A 67 12.39 -2.11 5.27
CA TYR A 67 12.21 -1.02 6.24
C TYR A 67 11.44 -1.50 7.47
N PHE A 68 10.28 -2.14 7.29
CA PHE A 68 9.48 -2.65 8.40
C PHE A 68 10.19 -3.76 9.19
N LEU A 69 10.83 -4.72 8.51
CA LEU A 69 11.63 -5.75 9.16
C LEU A 69 12.77 -5.14 9.98
N SER A 70 13.45 -4.12 9.46
CA SER A 70 14.52 -3.44 10.19
C SER A 70 14.04 -2.64 11.39
N LEU A 71 12.78 -2.21 11.41
CA LEU A 71 12.16 -1.54 12.54
C LEU A 71 11.68 -2.54 13.60
N TYR A 72 11.15 -3.69 13.17
CA TYR A 72 10.67 -4.74 14.07
C TYR A 72 11.81 -5.46 14.81
N PHE A 73 12.91 -5.75 14.12
CA PHE A 73 14.08 -6.42 14.70
C PHE A 73 15.16 -5.46 15.23
N ARG A 74 14.80 -4.19 15.43
CA ARG A 74 15.72 -3.18 15.96
C ARG A 74 15.79 -3.22 17.48
#